data_AF-A0A7K1KL10-F1
#
_entry.id   AF-A0A7K1KL10-F1
#
_cell.length_a   1.000
_cell.length_b   1.000
_cell.length_c   1.000
_cell.angle_alpha   90.00
_cell.angle_beta   90.00
_cell.angle_gamma   90.00
#
_symmetry.space_group_name_H-M   'P 1'
#
loop_
_entity.id
_entity.type
_entity.pdbx_description
1 polymer ?
#
loop_
_entity_poly.entity_id
_entity_poly.type
_entity_poly.pdbx_seq_one_letter_code
_entity_poly.pdbx_strand_id
1 'polypeptide(L)'
;MTREPRSVCPICLAPIPAWHETLENDTGGSDTYLIKECPEHGSFRTMVWRGPPDFADWSRPKIPSQPKAPSTPVDKGCPLDCGLCAAHRQHTCTAVLDVTARCNLGCPVCFASSGADALPDLSPTVIGSLLDSIAKASGFCNIQFSGGEPTTRDDLPDLIRLARRKGFSFIQLNTNGLRIGSEPGYAAALARAGLDSVFFQFDGMDNDIYTALRGSPLLERKLAAIDSLAQAGIGVVLVPTVVPGVNDRALGAIIRFAAANSPAVRGVHFQPISYFGRFPRSPADEQRITLPEVMRQLQAQTDGALQVSDFLAPGCEHSHCSFHANYIVTGNGGLARLSAKSACCAPPEPSRPHPTSPRPASEGADKAKAFVRRQWSSPDMGQPSAQAGDDFDRFIARASTHTLAVSAMAFQDCWTMDLERLKGCCIHAVSPDGRLIPFCAYNLTSMDGTTLYRGKCRGPAAP
;
A
#
# COMPACT_ATOMS: atom_id res chain seq x y z
N MET A 1 -34.50 11.72 -12.40
CA MET A 1 -33.17 12.33 -12.18
C MET A 1 -32.14 11.22 -12.22
N THR A 2 -31.34 11.14 -13.29
CA THR A 2 -30.22 10.19 -13.37
C THR A 2 -29.14 10.64 -12.39
N ARG A 3 -28.86 9.84 -11.36
CA ARG A 3 -27.78 10.10 -10.39
C ARG A 3 -26.43 10.00 -11.12
N GLU A 4 -25.48 10.87 -10.79
CA GLU A 4 -24.11 10.76 -11.32
C GLU A 4 -23.48 9.40 -10.94
N PRO A 5 -22.63 8.82 -11.81
CA PRO A 5 -21.99 7.56 -11.52
C PRO A 5 -21.01 7.70 -10.34
N ARG A 6 -21.14 6.80 -9.36
CA ARG A 6 -20.27 6.72 -8.18
C ARG A 6 -19.46 5.43 -8.14
N SER A 7 -19.77 4.44 -8.98
CA SER A 7 -19.13 3.14 -9.01
C SER A 7 -19.04 2.61 -10.45
N VAL A 8 -18.49 1.41 -10.62
CA VAL A 8 -18.66 0.55 -11.80
C VAL A 8 -19.61 -0.61 -11.53
N CYS A 9 -20.20 -1.17 -12.59
CA CYS A 9 -20.88 -2.47 -12.56
C CYS A 9 -19.87 -3.60 -12.36
N PRO A 10 -20.08 -4.55 -11.44
CA PRO A 10 -19.19 -5.71 -11.28
C PRO A 10 -19.05 -6.59 -12.53
N ILE A 11 -20.03 -6.55 -13.45
CA ILE A 11 -20.09 -7.40 -14.65
C ILE A 11 -19.47 -6.67 -15.86
N CYS A 12 -20.12 -5.61 -16.36
CA CYS A 12 -19.66 -4.93 -17.57
C CYS A 12 -18.65 -3.79 -17.33
N LEU A 13 -18.32 -3.49 -16.07
CA LEU A 13 -17.45 -2.37 -15.66
C LEU A 13 -17.93 -0.96 -16.09
N ALA A 14 -19.14 -0.84 -16.63
CA ALA A 14 -19.73 0.44 -16.97
C ALA A 14 -19.88 1.32 -15.71
N PRO A 15 -19.60 2.64 -15.78
CA PRO A 15 -19.91 3.57 -14.70
C PRO A 15 -21.40 3.56 -14.38
N ILE A 16 -21.76 3.42 -13.10
CA ILE A 16 -23.15 3.32 -12.64
C ILE A 16 -23.40 4.13 -11.35
N PRO A 17 -24.67 4.50 -11.09
CA PRO A 17 -25.08 5.04 -9.79
C PRO A 17 -24.72 4.10 -8.64
N ALA A 18 -24.28 4.68 -7.54
CA ALA A 18 -24.07 3.97 -6.29
C ALA A 18 -24.20 4.92 -5.08
N TRP A 19 -24.51 4.37 -3.91
CA TRP A 19 -24.58 5.11 -2.66
C TRP A 19 -24.22 4.21 -1.48
N HIS A 20 -23.87 4.83 -0.36
CA HIS A 20 -23.64 4.10 0.89
C HIS A 20 -24.94 3.97 1.66
N GLU A 21 -25.19 2.79 2.22
CA GLU A 21 -26.27 2.51 3.16
C GLU A 21 -25.65 2.01 4.46
N THR A 22 -25.95 2.67 5.58
CA THR A 22 -25.41 2.34 6.90
C THR A 22 -26.54 1.83 7.78
N LEU A 23 -26.34 0.67 8.39
CA LEU A 23 -27.32 -0.03 9.22
C LEU A 23 -26.72 -0.25 10.61
N GLU A 24 -27.55 -0.19 11.65
CA GLU A 24 -27.15 -0.62 12.98
C GLU A 24 -26.87 -2.13 12.97
N ASN A 25 -25.82 -2.55 13.67
CA ASN A 25 -25.45 -3.96 13.80
C ASN A 25 -25.77 -4.48 15.21
N ASP A 26 -25.79 -5.81 15.36
CA ASP A 26 -26.16 -6.51 16.60
C ASP A 26 -25.25 -6.20 17.79
N THR A 27 -24.09 -5.57 17.55
CA THR A 27 -23.10 -5.22 18.58
C THR A 27 -23.19 -3.76 19.05
N GLY A 28 -24.21 -3.01 18.61
CA GLY A 28 -24.42 -1.61 18.99
C GLY A 28 -23.53 -0.61 18.23
N GLY A 29 -22.96 -1.04 17.08
CA GLY A 29 -22.25 -0.17 16.13
C GLY A 29 -22.98 -0.10 14.79
N SER A 30 -22.30 0.39 13.76
CA SER A 30 -22.86 0.50 12.41
C SER A 30 -22.05 -0.25 11.35
N ASP A 31 -22.74 -0.84 10.38
CA ASP A 31 -22.16 -1.48 9.21
C ASP A 31 -22.56 -0.70 7.94
N THR A 32 -21.60 -0.38 7.09
CA THR A 32 -21.83 0.37 5.84
C THR A 32 -21.62 -0.52 4.62
N TYR A 33 -22.61 -0.48 3.74
CA TYR A 33 -22.64 -1.17 2.46
C TYR A 33 -22.57 -0.17 1.31
N LEU A 34 -21.94 -0.58 0.21
CA LEU A 34 -22.03 0.11 -1.08
C LEU A 34 -23.12 -0.55 -1.92
N ILE A 35 -24.17 0.20 -2.22
CA ILE A 35 -25.29 -0.22 -3.08
C ILE A 35 -25.05 0.32 -4.48
N LYS A 36 -25.26 -0.52 -5.50
CA LYS A 36 -25.06 -0.18 -6.92
C LYS A 36 -26.27 -0.62 -7.73
N GLU A 37 -26.63 0.16 -8.73
CA GLU A 37 -27.72 -0.17 -9.66
C GLU A 37 -27.21 -0.11 -11.09
N CYS A 38 -27.21 -1.26 -11.77
CA CYS A 38 -26.89 -1.37 -13.18
C CYS A 38 -28.18 -1.59 -13.98
N PRO A 39 -28.46 -0.77 -15.01
CA PRO A 39 -29.65 -0.96 -15.86
C PRO A 39 -29.69 -2.33 -16.56
N GLU A 40 -28.54 -2.92 -16.84
CA GLU A 40 -28.41 -4.20 -17.55
C GLU A 40 -28.31 -5.40 -16.61
N HIS A 41 -27.71 -5.22 -15.43
CA HIS A 41 -27.29 -6.33 -14.57
C HIS A 41 -27.95 -6.33 -13.18
N GLY A 42 -28.85 -5.38 -12.91
CA GLY A 42 -29.57 -5.28 -11.65
C GLY A 42 -28.77 -4.64 -10.52
N SER A 43 -29.17 -4.95 -9.29
CA SER A 43 -28.63 -4.33 -8.07
C SER A 43 -27.54 -5.17 -7.43
N PHE A 44 -26.54 -4.50 -6.87
CA PHE A 44 -25.46 -5.11 -6.11
C PHE A 44 -25.35 -4.43 -4.74
N ARG A 45 -25.04 -5.22 -3.72
CA ARG A 45 -24.77 -4.75 -2.35
C ARG A 45 -23.50 -5.41 -1.86
N THR A 46 -22.60 -4.64 -1.27
CA THR A 46 -21.32 -5.16 -0.78
C THR A 46 -20.88 -4.44 0.48
N MET A 47 -20.43 -5.21 1.48
CA MET A 47 -19.87 -4.64 2.70
C MET A 47 -18.58 -3.85 2.41
N VAL A 48 -18.51 -2.61 2.90
CA VAL A 48 -17.31 -1.76 2.79
C VAL A 48 -16.76 -1.32 4.15
N TRP A 49 -17.52 -1.44 5.23
CA TRP A 49 -17.11 -1.00 6.57
C TRP A 49 -17.89 -1.73 7.67
N ARG A 50 -17.21 -2.38 8.64
CA ARG A 50 -17.87 -3.11 9.75
C ARG A 50 -17.52 -2.59 11.14
N GLY A 51 -18.49 -1.97 11.77
CA GLY A 51 -18.40 -1.48 13.13
C GLY A 51 -17.41 -0.31 13.30
N PRO A 52 -17.07 0.01 14.56
CA PRO A 52 -16.34 1.22 14.90
C PRO A 52 -14.84 1.14 14.54
N PRO A 53 -14.19 2.28 14.22
CA PRO A 53 -14.76 3.64 14.20
C PRO A 53 -15.79 3.80 13.08
N ASP A 54 -16.86 4.59 13.30
CA ASP A 54 -17.97 4.67 12.34
C ASP A 54 -17.56 5.26 11.00
N PHE A 55 -18.20 4.79 9.91
CA PHE A 55 -17.84 5.15 8.54
C PHE A 55 -17.91 6.66 8.27
N ALA A 56 -18.93 7.33 8.83
CA ALA A 56 -19.15 8.77 8.68
C ALA A 56 -18.11 9.60 9.45
N ASP A 57 -17.68 9.11 10.61
CA ASP A 57 -16.73 9.79 11.48
C ASP A 57 -15.28 9.56 11.06
N TRP A 58 -15.01 8.50 10.29
CA TRP A 58 -13.69 8.21 9.73
C TRP A 58 -13.33 9.14 8.57
N SER A 59 -12.95 10.36 8.93
CA SER A 59 -12.74 11.46 8.00
C SER A 59 -11.54 12.31 8.41
N ARG A 60 -10.72 12.68 7.43
CA ARG A 60 -9.74 13.75 7.55
C ARG A 60 -9.94 14.76 6.42
N PRO A 61 -10.76 15.82 6.63
CA PRO A 61 -11.04 16.83 5.62
C PRO A 61 -9.76 17.46 5.06
N LYS A 62 -9.72 17.65 3.75
CA LYS A 62 -8.56 18.19 3.03
C LYS A 62 -8.97 18.90 1.75
N ILE A 63 -8.14 19.84 1.34
CA ILE A 63 -8.28 20.55 0.06
C ILE A 63 -7.64 19.67 -1.02
N PRO A 64 -8.37 19.24 -2.07
CA PRO A 64 -7.82 18.46 -3.18
C PRO A 64 -6.53 19.06 -3.77
N SER A 65 -5.57 18.20 -4.14
CA SER A 65 -4.37 18.60 -4.88
C SER A 65 -4.49 18.10 -6.31
N GLN A 66 -4.81 18.98 -7.25
CA GLN A 66 -4.88 18.57 -8.66
C GLN A 66 -3.48 18.33 -9.25
N PRO A 67 -3.34 17.43 -10.23
CA PRO A 67 -2.11 17.28 -11.01
C PRO A 67 -1.71 18.62 -11.65
N LYS A 68 -0.44 19.02 -11.55
CA LYS A 68 0.05 20.28 -12.13
C LYS A 68 -0.11 20.35 -13.65
N ALA A 69 0.02 19.21 -14.32
CA ALA A 69 -0.12 19.06 -15.76
C ALA A 69 -0.98 17.81 -16.04
N PRO A 70 -2.32 17.91 -16.03
CA PRO A 70 -3.18 16.78 -16.35
C PRO A 70 -2.93 16.36 -17.80
N SER A 71 -2.36 15.17 -17.99
CA SER A 71 -1.92 14.68 -19.30
C SER A 71 -2.91 13.72 -19.95
N THR A 72 -3.96 13.33 -19.22
CA THR A 72 -4.94 12.34 -19.69
C THR A 72 -6.23 13.04 -20.17
N PRO A 73 -6.53 13.04 -21.47
CA PRO A 73 -7.81 13.51 -21.99
C PRO A 73 -8.94 12.58 -21.54
N VAL A 74 -10.14 13.13 -21.35
CA VAL A 74 -11.31 12.38 -20.88
C VAL A 74 -12.42 12.47 -21.94
N ASP A 75 -12.93 11.32 -22.37
CA ASP A 75 -13.98 11.16 -23.38
C ASP A 75 -15.14 10.32 -22.81
N LYS A 76 -14.86 9.06 -22.46
CA LYS A 76 -15.77 8.08 -21.84
C LYS A 76 -15.96 8.28 -20.33
N GLY A 77 -15.09 9.04 -19.67
CA GLY A 77 -15.24 9.40 -18.26
C GLY A 77 -14.49 8.48 -17.28
N CYS A 78 -14.69 8.71 -15.99
CA CYS A 78 -14.05 7.93 -14.93
C CYS A 78 -14.83 6.62 -14.66
N PRO A 79 -14.19 5.43 -14.61
CA PRO A 79 -12.75 5.17 -14.71
C PRO A 79 -12.32 4.67 -16.10
N LEU A 80 -13.07 4.92 -17.18
CA LEU A 80 -12.81 4.38 -18.53
C LEU A 80 -11.64 5.08 -19.27
N ASP A 81 -11.34 6.34 -18.92
CA ASP A 81 -10.16 7.08 -19.40
C ASP A 81 -9.18 7.45 -18.27
N CYS A 82 -9.04 6.57 -17.29
CA CYS A 82 -8.26 6.82 -16.10
C CYS A 82 -6.78 7.12 -16.38
N GLY A 83 -6.22 7.95 -15.50
CA GLY A 83 -4.90 8.58 -15.58
C GLY A 83 -4.87 9.81 -14.67
N LEU A 84 -3.83 10.65 -14.76
CA LEU A 84 -3.82 11.97 -14.12
C LEU A 84 -4.64 12.96 -14.95
N CYS A 85 -5.97 12.92 -14.80
CA CYS A 85 -6.92 13.81 -15.46
C CYS A 85 -7.28 15.03 -14.58
N ALA A 86 -7.99 16.01 -15.16
CA ALA A 86 -8.37 17.24 -14.45
C ALA A 86 -9.32 17.02 -13.26
N ALA A 87 -10.10 15.92 -13.27
CA ALA A 87 -10.98 15.55 -12.16
C ALA A 87 -10.24 14.82 -11.03
N HIS A 88 -8.96 14.45 -11.24
CA HIS A 88 -8.16 13.76 -10.23
C HIS A 88 -7.74 14.75 -9.13
N ARG A 89 -7.86 14.32 -7.87
CA ARG A 89 -7.80 15.18 -6.67
C ARG A 89 -6.52 15.00 -5.87
N GLN A 90 -5.55 14.27 -6.41
CA GLN A 90 -4.25 14.06 -5.78
C GLN A 90 -3.13 13.95 -6.83
N HIS A 91 -1.88 14.17 -6.41
CA HIS A 91 -0.70 13.88 -7.21
C HIS A 91 -0.07 12.54 -6.82
N THR A 92 0.82 12.02 -7.65
CA THR A 92 1.48 10.73 -7.39
C THR A 92 2.46 10.83 -6.22
N CYS A 93 2.20 10.07 -5.15
CA CYS A 93 3.14 9.83 -4.07
C CYS A 93 4.06 8.65 -4.38
N THR A 94 3.48 7.58 -4.94
CA THR A 94 4.18 6.36 -5.31
C THR A 94 3.76 5.94 -6.71
N ALA A 95 4.73 5.81 -7.61
CA ALA A 95 4.56 5.22 -8.92
C ALA A 95 4.99 3.75 -8.87
N VAL A 96 4.05 2.84 -9.11
CA VAL A 96 4.28 1.39 -9.16
C VAL A 96 4.57 1.00 -10.60
N LEU A 97 5.81 0.58 -10.87
CA LEU A 97 6.26 0.21 -12.20
C LEU A 97 6.51 -1.29 -12.27
N ASP A 98 5.63 -2.00 -12.97
CA ASP A 98 5.77 -3.42 -13.25
C ASP A 98 6.91 -3.64 -14.26
N VAL A 99 8.04 -4.20 -13.83
CA VAL A 99 9.23 -4.42 -14.68
C VAL A 99 9.24 -5.81 -15.33
N THR A 100 8.41 -6.73 -14.86
CA THR A 100 8.30 -8.10 -15.39
C THR A 100 6.90 -8.64 -15.16
N ALA A 101 6.40 -9.49 -16.05
CA ALA A 101 5.20 -10.29 -15.81
C ALA A 101 5.52 -11.69 -15.24
N ARG A 102 6.81 -12.08 -15.22
CA ARG A 102 7.28 -13.37 -14.73
C ARG A 102 7.18 -13.43 -13.21
N CYS A 103 6.90 -14.61 -12.68
CA CYS A 103 6.90 -14.87 -11.25
C CYS A 103 7.37 -16.31 -10.99
N ASN A 104 8.13 -16.51 -9.93
CA ASN A 104 8.59 -17.82 -9.44
C ASN A 104 7.61 -18.43 -8.40
N LEU A 105 6.39 -17.91 -8.31
CA LEU A 105 5.28 -18.45 -7.51
C LEU A 105 4.00 -18.55 -8.34
N GLY A 106 3.15 -19.51 -7.99
CA GLY A 106 1.83 -19.74 -8.59
C GLY A 106 0.69 -19.47 -7.60
N CYS A 107 0.67 -18.28 -6.99
CA CYS A 107 -0.26 -17.98 -5.89
C CYS A 107 -1.73 -18.20 -6.28
N PRO A 108 -2.54 -18.87 -5.43
CA PRO A 108 -3.99 -19.00 -5.62
C PRO A 108 -4.72 -17.65 -5.72
N VAL A 109 -4.23 -16.66 -4.97
CA VAL A 109 -4.68 -15.27 -5.04
C VAL A 109 -3.53 -14.39 -5.50
N CYS A 110 -3.69 -13.74 -6.66
CA CYS A 110 -2.65 -12.86 -7.23
C CYS A 110 -3.28 -11.69 -7.97
N PHE A 111 -3.04 -10.47 -7.48
CA PHE A 111 -3.63 -9.28 -8.09
C PHE A 111 -3.14 -8.99 -9.52
N ALA A 112 -1.90 -9.37 -9.82
CA ALA A 112 -1.28 -9.16 -11.13
C ALA A 112 -1.56 -10.32 -12.10
N SER A 113 -2.14 -11.42 -11.62
CA SER A 113 -2.35 -12.67 -12.37
C SER A 113 -1.07 -13.25 -13.01
N SER A 114 0.11 -12.91 -12.49
CA SER A 114 1.43 -13.31 -13.03
C SER A 114 1.65 -14.84 -13.02
N GLY A 115 2.52 -15.33 -13.90
CA GLY A 115 2.78 -16.78 -14.04
C GLY A 115 3.42 -17.18 -15.36
N ALA A 116 3.15 -18.42 -15.80
CA ALA A 116 3.82 -19.08 -16.92
C ALA A 116 3.60 -18.42 -18.29
N ASP A 117 2.45 -17.76 -18.51
CA ASP A 117 2.12 -17.04 -19.75
C ASP A 117 2.55 -15.56 -19.69
N ALA A 118 3.72 -15.30 -19.12
CA ALA A 118 4.22 -13.94 -18.94
C ALA A 118 4.55 -13.27 -20.28
N LEU A 119 4.08 -12.03 -20.44
CA LEU A 119 4.56 -11.15 -21.50
C LEU A 119 6.08 -10.95 -21.39
N PRO A 120 6.77 -10.68 -22.51
CA PRO A 120 8.18 -10.32 -22.49
C PRO A 120 8.46 -9.15 -21.55
N ASP A 121 9.58 -9.25 -20.85
CA ASP A 121 10.09 -8.22 -19.96
C ASP A 121 10.33 -6.92 -20.73
N LEU A 122 9.93 -5.78 -20.13
CA LEU A 122 10.22 -4.47 -20.71
C LEU A 122 11.74 -4.26 -20.79
N SER A 123 12.22 -3.73 -21.92
CA SER A 123 13.65 -3.43 -22.08
C SER A 123 14.05 -2.28 -21.14
N PRO A 124 15.33 -2.21 -20.72
CA PRO A 124 15.83 -1.09 -19.94
C PRO A 124 15.56 0.28 -20.57
N THR A 125 15.57 0.36 -21.91
CA THR A 125 15.24 1.59 -22.66
C THR A 125 13.78 1.99 -22.45
N VAL A 126 12.84 1.05 -22.56
CA VAL A 126 11.41 1.32 -22.34
C VAL A 126 11.17 1.73 -20.88
N ILE A 127 11.76 1.00 -19.93
CA ILE A 127 11.70 1.37 -18.51
C ILE A 127 12.24 2.78 -18.27
N GLY A 128 13.34 3.15 -18.94
CA GLY A 128 13.89 4.49 -18.94
C GLY A 128 12.88 5.56 -19.40
N SER A 129 12.19 5.32 -20.52
CA SER A 129 11.17 6.23 -21.05
C SER A 129 9.94 6.35 -20.13
N LEU A 130 9.57 5.26 -19.45
CA LEU A 130 8.49 5.27 -18.46
C LEU A 130 8.89 6.09 -17.22
N LEU A 131 10.13 5.96 -16.75
CA LEU A 131 10.67 6.79 -15.67
C LEU A 131 10.66 8.29 -16.04
N ASP A 132 10.99 8.63 -17.29
CA ASP A 132 10.88 10.02 -17.79
C ASP A 132 9.42 10.51 -17.82
N SER A 133 8.49 9.63 -18.20
CA SER A 133 7.05 9.92 -18.20
C SER A 133 6.53 10.19 -16.78
N ILE A 134 6.98 9.41 -15.78
CA ILE A 134 6.65 9.63 -14.36
C ILE A 134 7.15 10.99 -13.90
N ALA A 135 8.42 11.30 -14.17
CA ALA A 135 9.05 12.56 -13.78
C ALA A 135 8.33 13.77 -14.41
N LYS A 136 7.96 13.66 -15.69
CA LYS A 136 7.19 14.70 -16.41
C LYS A 136 5.79 14.89 -15.83
N ALA A 137 5.08 13.81 -15.50
CA ALA A 137 3.68 13.87 -15.09
C ALA A 137 3.48 14.23 -13.62
N SER A 138 4.36 13.76 -12.72
CA SER A 138 4.20 13.93 -11.27
C SER A 138 5.35 14.65 -10.57
N GLY A 139 6.46 14.90 -11.26
CA GLY A 139 7.74 15.23 -10.63
C GLY A 139 8.41 14.00 -10.02
N PHE A 140 9.39 14.23 -9.15
CA PHE A 140 10.05 13.15 -8.42
C PHE A 140 9.18 12.65 -7.26
N CYS A 141 8.78 11.39 -7.33
CA CYS A 141 8.01 10.68 -6.33
C CYS A 141 8.73 9.37 -5.92
N ASN A 142 8.11 8.57 -5.06
CA ASN A 142 8.64 7.25 -4.72
C ASN A 142 8.45 6.31 -5.91
N ILE A 143 9.51 5.63 -6.34
CA ILE A 143 9.40 4.56 -7.34
C ILE A 143 9.29 3.23 -6.60
N GLN A 144 8.30 2.44 -6.94
CA GLN A 144 8.17 1.07 -6.46
C GLN A 144 8.25 0.13 -7.65
N PHE A 145 9.38 -0.57 -7.79
CA PHE A 145 9.50 -1.64 -8.76
C PHE A 145 8.66 -2.84 -8.32
N SER A 146 7.87 -3.34 -9.25
CA SER A 146 6.87 -4.38 -9.05
C SER A 146 6.81 -5.28 -10.29
N GLY A 147 5.81 -6.15 -10.40
CA GLY A 147 5.59 -6.97 -11.58
C GLY A 147 4.69 -8.16 -11.27
N GLY A 148 5.08 -9.32 -11.81
CA GLY A 148 5.08 -10.54 -11.02
C GLY A 148 6.13 -10.43 -9.91
N GLU A 149 7.31 -11.04 -10.07
CA GLU A 149 8.41 -10.98 -9.11
C GLU A 149 9.64 -10.30 -9.72
N PRO A 150 9.96 -9.04 -9.38
CA PRO A 150 11.07 -8.31 -10.01
C PRO A 150 12.43 -8.99 -9.85
N THR A 151 12.65 -9.73 -8.76
CA THR A 151 13.93 -10.40 -8.52
C THR A 151 14.22 -11.55 -9.49
N THR A 152 13.25 -11.98 -10.32
CA THR A 152 13.52 -12.92 -11.43
C THR A 152 14.29 -12.27 -12.59
N ARG A 153 14.49 -10.94 -12.57
CA ARG A 153 15.31 -10.22 -13.53
C ARG A 153 16.75 -10.11 -13.02
N ASP A 154 17.70 -10.58 -13.83
CA ASP A 154 19.13 -10.45 -13.50
C ASP A 154 19.64 -9.00 -13.63
N ASP A 155 19.02 -8.20 -14.50
CA ASP A 155 19.33 -6.80 -14.70
C ASP A 155 18.62 -5.85 -13.71
N LEU A 156 17.89 -6.37 -12.70
CA LEU A 156 17.20 -5.55 -11.70
C LEU A 156 18.13 -4.51 -11.01
N PRO A 157 19.37 -4.85 -10.59
CA PRO A 157 20.31 -3.85 -10.07
C PRO A 157 20.58 -2.70 -11.04
N ASP A 158 20.64 -2.95 -12.35
CA ASP A 158 20.86 -1.91 -13.34
C ASP A 158 19.63 -1.01 -13.54
N LEU A 159 18.43 -1.57 -13.43
CA LEU A 159 17.18 -0.79 -13.43
C LEU A 159 17.08 0.14 -12.22
N ILE A 160 17.53 -0.32 -11.04
CA ILE A 160 17.63 0.50 -9.84
C ILE A 160 18.62 1.65 -10.05
N ARG A 161 19.81 1.37 -10.58
CA ARG A 161 20.79 2.43 -10.93
C ARG A 161 20.23 3.40 -11.97
N LEU A 162 19.47 2.93 -12.94
CA LEU A 162 18.82 3.76 -13.95
C LEU A 162 17.85 4.76 -13.32
N ALA A 163 16.97 4.30 -12.42
CA ALA A 163 16.07 5.19 -11.69
C ALA A 163 16.81 6.21 -10.81
N ARG A 164 17.91 5.80 -10.15
CA ARG A 164 18.79 6.73 -9.42
C ARG A 164 19.38 7.81 -10.30
N ARG A 165 19.99 7.43 -11.44
CA ARG A 165 20.57 8.38 -12.40
C ARG A 165 19.55 9.36 -12.96
N LYS A 166 18.28 8.95 -13.07
CA LYS A 166 17.17 9.81 -13.51
C LYS A 166 16.67 10.77 -12.42
N GLY A 167 17.16 10.68 -11.19
CA GLY A 167 16.86 11.63 -10.11
C GLY A 167 15.87 11.11 -9.05
N PHE A 168 15.42 9.85 -9.15
CA PHE A 168 14.51 9.29 -8.15
C PHE A 168 15.24 8.99 -6.84
N SER A 169 14.89 9.75 -5.82
CA SER A 169 15.60 9.79 -4.53
C SER A 169 15.13 8.76 -3.52
N PHE A 170 14.01 8.08 -3.78
CA PHE A 170 13.54 6.93 -3.01
C PHE A 170 13.01 5.82 -3.92
N ILE A 171 13.65 4.64 -3.87
CA ILE A 171 13.34 3.46 -4.67
C ILE A 171 13.01 2.31 -3.73
N GLN A 172 11.83 1.74 -3.94
CA GLN A 172 11.31 0.58 -3.24
C GLN A 172 11.18 -0.61 -4.19
N LEU A 173 11.18 -1.80 -3.61
CA LEU A 173 10.99 -3.05 -4.33
C LEU A 173 9.87 -3.88 -3.69
N ASN A 174 8.81 -4.16 -4.45
CA ASN A 174 7.84 -5.22 -4.11
C ASN A 174 8.48 -6.56 -4.42
N THR A 175 8.53 -7.47 -3.44
CA THR A 175 9.14 -8.78 -3.65
C THR A 175 8.61 -9.84 -2.70
N ASN A 176 8.53 -11.08 -3.18
CA ASN A 176 8.39 -12.28 -2.38
C ASN A 176 9.70 -12.69 -1.68
N GLY A 177 10.83 -12.10 -2.08
CA GLY A 177 12.18 -12.28 -1.55
C GLY A 177 12.74 -13.70 -1.57
N LEU A 178 12.19 -14.61 -2.39
CA LEU A 178 12.74 -15.96 -2.51
C LEU A 178 14.19 -15.94 -2.98
N ARG A 179 14.51 -15.13 -4.01
CA ARG A 179 15.89 -14.96 -4.50
C ARG A 179 16.78 -14.28 -3.46
N ILE A 180 16.25 -13.27 -2.77
CA ILE A 180 16.96 -12.54 -1.71
C ILE A 180 17.39 -13.49 -0.58
N GLY A 181 16.51 -14.40 -0.17
CA GLY A 181 16.81 -15.38 0.89
C GLY A 181 17.63 -16.58 0.43
N SER A 182 17.79 -16.83 -0.88
CA SER A 182 18.50 -18.00 -1.40
C SER A 182 19.83 -17.70 -2.09
N GLU A 183 20.05 -16.47 -2.55
CA GLU A 183 21.25 -16.08 -3.31
C GLU A 183 22.14 -15.18 -2.44
N PRO A 184 23.26 -15.72 -1.90
CA PRO A 184 24.18 -14.94 -1.09
C PRO A 184 24.71 -13.70 -1.81
N GLY A 185 24.69 -12.56 -1.13
CA GLY A 185 25.20 -11.29 -1.69
C GLY A 185 24.25 -10.56 -2.63
N TYR A 186 23.10 -11.14 -3.00
CA TYR A 186 22.13 -10.47 -3.86
C TYR A 186 21.53 -9.22 -3.19
N ALA A 187 21.17 -9.30 -1.91
CA ALA A 187 20.72 -8.15 -1.13
C ALA A 187 21.77 -7.01 -1.13
N ALA A 188 23.05 -7.34 -0.96
CA ALA A 188 24.14 -6.36 -1.03
C ALA A 188 24.30 -5.76 -2.43
N ALA A 189 24.04 -6.52 -3.50
CA ALA A 189 24.04 -5.99 -4.86
C ALA A 189 22.90 -4.98 -5.10
N LEU A 190 21.70 -5.24 -4.55
CA LEU A 190 20.58 -4.31 -4.57
C LEU A 190 20.87 -3.04 -3.76
N ALA A 191 21.48 -3.18 -2.58
CA ALA A 191 21.90 -2.03 -1.76
C ALA A 191 22.92 -1.16 -2.52
N ARG A 192 23.96 -1.76 -3.11
CA ARG A 192 24.96 -1.05 -3.94
C ARG A 192 24.36 -0.40 -5.18
N ALA A 193 23.28 -0.95 -5.73
CA ALA A 193 22.55 -0.32 -6.82
C ALA A 193 21.76 0.93 -6.37
N GLY A 194 21.54 1.06 -5.06
CA GLY A 194 20.83 2.16 -4.43
C GLY A 194 19.37 1.82 -4.10
N LEU A 195 19.02 0.58 -3.78
CA LEU A 195 17.69 0.27 -3.23
C LEU A 195 17.56 0.79 -1.79
N ASP A 196 16.48 1.50 -1.46
CA ASP A 196 16.29 2.03 -0.09
C ASP A 196 15.53 1.06 0.82
N SER A 197 14.49 0.43 0.29
CA SER A 197 13.59 -0.42 1.08
C SER A 197 12.91 -1.49 0.25
N VAL A 198 12.47 -2.54 0.93
CA VAL A 198 11.60 -3.57 0.34
C VAL A 198 10.21 -3.51 0.95
N PHE A 199 9.21 -3.60 0.07
CA PHE A 199 7.83 -3.91 0.42
C PHE A 199 7.69 -5.44 0.33
N PHE A 200 7.86 -6.08 1.48
CA PHE A 200 8.17 -7.50 1.55
C PHE A 200 6.91 -8.32 1.82
N GLN A 201 6.53 -9.18 0.87
CA GLN A 201 5.40 -10.08 1.04
C GLN A 201 5.64 -11.01 2.24
N PHE A 202 4.85 -10.85 3.30
CA PHE A 202 5.00 -11.59 4.55
C PHE A 202 3.63 -11.80 5.23
N ASP A 203 3.02 -12.97 5.07
CA ASP A 203 1.61 -13.18 5.46
C ASP A 203 1.41 -13.70 6.90
N GLY A 204 2.46 -14.14 7.58
CA GLY A 204 2.36 -14.71 8.93
C GLY A 204 3.61 -15.47 9.36
N MET A 205 3.52 -16.12 10.51
CA MET A 205 4.60 -16.89 11.13
C MET A 205 4.40 -18.40 10.99
N ASP A 206 3.56 -18.83 10.05
CA ASP A 206 3.14 -20.23 9.89
C ASP A 206 3.15 -20.61 8.39
N ASN A 207 3.68 -21.79 8.06
CA ASN A 207 3.73 -22.31 6.71
C ASN A 207 2.36 -22.67 6.13
N ASP A 208 1.37 -22.97 6.97
CA ASP A 208 0.01 -23.25 6.50
C ASP A 208 -0.61 -22.00 5.85
N ILE A 209 -0.31 -20.82 6.40
CA ILE A 209 -0.72 -19.53 5.83
C ILE A 209 -0.10 -19.35 4.43
N TYR A 210 1.21 -19.59 4.28
CA TYR A 210 1.88 -19.44 2.99
C TYR A 210 1.42 -20.49 1.98
N THR A 211 1.15 -21.71 2.41
CA THR A 211 0.61 -22.76 1.54
C THR A 211 -0.76 -22.35 1.01
N ALA A 212 -1.65 -21.84 1.88
CA ALA A 212 -2.97 -21.37 1.50
C ALA A 212 -2.95 -20.15 0.56
N LEU A 213 -2.09 -19.15 0.83
CA LEU A 213 -2.11 -17.87 0.11
C LEU A 213 -1.14 -17.80 -1.08
N ARG A 214 -0.03 -18.54 -1.01
CA ARG A 214 1.09 -18.47 -1.98
C ARG A 214 1.39 -19.80 -2.66
N GLY A 215 0.77 -20.89 -2.22
CA GLY A 215 0.88 -22.22 -2.82
C GLY A 215 2.09 -23.04 -2.37
N SER A 216 2.90 -22.52 -1.44
CA SER A 216 4.12 -23.18 -0.96
C SER A 216 4.45 -22.80 0.50
N PRO A 217 5.13 -23.65 1.28
CA PRO A 217 5.65 -23.29 2.60
C PRO A 217 6.90 -22.39 2.44
N LEU A 218 6.79 -21.11 2.78
CA LEU A 218 7.83 -20.11 2.48
C LEU A 218 8.57 -19.57 3.71
N LEU A 219 8.12 -19.85 4.94
CA LEU A 219 8.56 -19.11 6.14
C LEU A 219 10.08 -19.08 6.31
N GLU A 220 10.76 -20.21 6.20
CA GLU A 220 12.23 -20.29 6.34
C GLU A 220 12.95 -19.36 5.37
N ARG A 221 12.55 -19.39 4.08
CA ARG A 221 13.11 -18.51 3.05
C ARG A 221 12.80 -17.04 3.31
N LYS A 222 11.64 -16.74 3.91
CA LYS A 222 11.27 -15.37 4.29
C LYS A 222 12.16 -14.83 5.39
N LEU A 223 12.45 -15.64 6.41
CA LEU A 223 13.35 -15.28 7.50
C LEU A 223 14.78 -15.05 6.98
N ALA A 224 15.31 -15.95 6.15
CA ALA A 224 16.62 -15.79 5.53
C ALA A 224 16.73 -14.51 4.66
N ALA A 225 15.65 -14.14 3.98
CA ALA A 225 15.59 -12.90 3.21
C ALA A 225 15.66 -11.66 4.11
N ILE A 226 14.93 -11.64 5.23
CA ILE A 226 14.97 -10.56 6.21
C ILE A 226 16.38 -10.39 6.78
N ASP A 227 17.05 -11.49 7.14
CA ASP A 227 18.43 -11.45 7.64
C ASP A 227 19.39 -10.87 6.60
N SER A 228 19.25 -11.29 5.34
CA SER A 228 20.06 -10.80 4.23
C SER A 228 19.85 -9.31 3.95
N LEU A 229 18.61 -8.83 4.06
CA LEU A 229 18.25 -7.42 3.91
C LEU A 229 18.78 -6.57 5.07
N ALA A 230 18.68 -7.09 6.30
CA ALA A 230 19.22 -6.46 7.49
C ALA A 230 20.75 -6.29 7.38
N GLN A 231 21.46 -7.34 6.98
CA GLN A 231 22.92 -7.30 6.76
C GLN A 231 23.32 -6.32 5.65
N ALA A 232 22.47 -6.17 4.63
CA ALA A 232 22.69 -5.22 3.53
C ALA A 232 22.30 -3.77 3.87
N GLY A 233 21.72 -3.50 5.05
CA GLY A 233 21.23 -2.18 5.42
C GLY A 233 20.03 -1.72 4.59
N ILE A 234 19.19 -2.64 4.12
CA ILE A 234 17.95 -2.32 3.40
C ILE A 234 16.78 -2.40 4.36
N GLY A 235 15.98 -1.33 4.45
CA GLY A 235 14.81 -1.30 5.33
C GLY A 235 13.70 -2.24 4.84
N VAL A 236 13.06 -2.95 5.77
CA VAL A 236 12.00 -3.92 5.46
C VAL A 236 10.64 -3.41 5.95
N VAL A 237 9.65 -3.35 5.05
CA VAL A 237 8.24 -3.19 5.41
C VAL A 237 7.55 -4.52 5.17
N LEU A 238 7.00 -5.14 6.22
CA LEU A 238 6.25 -6.40 6.09
C LEU A 238 4.86 -6.11 5.52
N VAL A 239 4.45 -6.90 4.52
CA VAL A 239 3.21 -6.68 3.77
C VAL A 239 2.40 -7.98 3.76
N PRO A 240 1.57 -8.21 4.80
CA PRO A 240 0.63 -9.32 4.81
C PRO A 240 -0.60 -8.98 3.96
N THR A 241 -0.99 -9.90 3.07
CA THR A 241 -2.36 -9.91 2.55
C THR A 241 -3.27 -10.57 3.58
N VAL A 242 -4.22 -9.83 4.15
CA VAL A 242 -5.10 -10.32 5.22
C VAL A 242 -6.35 -10.94 4.62
N VAL A 243 -6.54 -12.23 4.88
CA VAL A 243 -7.67 -13.03 4.40
C VAL A 243 -8.41 -13.63 5.60
N PRO A 244 -9.72 -13.35 5.75
CA PRO A 244 -10.56 -13.96 6.80
C PRO A 244 -10.45 -15.48 6.83
N GLY A 245 -10.29 -16.03 8.03
CA GLY A 245 -10.17 -17.47 8.26
C GLY A 245 -8.83 -18.09 7.85
N VAL A 246 -7.87 -17.30 7.37
CA VAL A 246 -6.52 -17.78 7.01
C VAL A 246 -5.47 -17.19 7.93
N ASN A 247 -5.29 -15.86 7.93
CA ASN A 247 -4.26 -15.18 8.72
C ASN A 247 -4.77 -13.97 9.50
N ASP A 248 -6.06 -13.67 9.45
CA ASP A 248 -6.71 -12.62 10.24
C ASP A 248 -6.57 -12.84 11.76
N ARG A 249 -6.30 -14.06 12.20
CA ARG A 249 -5.99 -14.39 13.61
C ARG A 249 -4.51 -14.25 14.00
N ALA A 250 -3.64 -13.87 13.05
CA ALA A 250 -2.19 -13.84 13.23
C ALA A 250 -1.57 -12.42 13.13
N LEU A 251 -2.39 -11.37 13.05
CA LEU A 251 -1.93 -9.98 12.90
C LEU A 251 -1.02 -9.56 14.06
N GLY A 252 -1.39 -9.91 15.29
CA GLY A 252 -0.58 -9.59 16.47
C GLY A 252 0.79 -10.28 16.48
N ALA A 253 0.88 -11.51 15.94
CA ALA A 253 2.16 -12.22 15.82
C ALA A 253 3.10 -11.52 14.83
N ILE A 254 2.56 -10.99 13.73
CA ILE A 254 3.32 -10.20 12.76
C ILE A 254 3.84 -8.90 13.40
N ILE A 255 3.03 -8.21 14.20
CA ILE A 255 3.46 -7.01 14.93
C ILE A 255 4.61 -7.33 15.90
N ARG A 256 4.48 -8.39 16.69
CA ARG A 256 5.53 -8.83 17.63
C ARG A 256 6.82 -9.19 16.90
N PHE A 257 6.71 -9.92 15.79
CA PHE A 257 7.86 -10.24 14.95
C PHE A 257 8.52 -8.98 14.38
N ALA A 258 7.74 -8.01 13.89
CA ALA A 258 8.26 -6.75 13.38
C ALA A 258 8.99 -5.93 14.47
N ALA A 259 8.44 -5.88 15.69
CA ALA A 259 9.08 -5.22 16.82
C ALA A 259 10.40 -5.90 17.21
N ALA A 260 10.43 -7.23 17.26
CA ALA A 260 11.63 -8.01 17.60
C ALA A 260 12.76 -7.86 16.57
N ASN A 261 12.43 -7.56 15.31
CA ASN A 261 13.39 -7.38 14.22
C ASN A 261 13.67 -5.90 13.89
N SER A 262 13.25 -4.98 14.76
CA SER A 262 13.65 -3.57 14.66
C SER A 262 15.14 -3.43 15.02
N PRO A 263 15.95 -2.61 14.32
CA PRO A 263 15.56 -1.57 13.37
C PRO A 263 15.51 -2.01 11.89
N ALA A 264 15.79 -3.28 11.57
CA ALA A 264 15.77 -3.75 10.18
C ALA A 264 14.35 -3.77 9.60
N VAL A 265 13.39 -4.28 10.37
CA VAL A 265 11.96 -4.14 10.08
C VAL A 265 11.48 -2.76 10.55
N ARG A 266 11.03 -1.95 9.59
CA ARG A 266 10.64 -0.55 9.74
C ARG A 266 9.14 -0.36 9.93
N GLY A 267 8.35 -1.35 9.55
CA GLY A 267 6.91 -1.28 9.66
C GLY A 267 6.18 -2.51 9.14
N VAL A 268 4.87 -2.49 9.37
CA VAL A 268 3.92 -3.46 8.84
C VAL A 268 2.83 -2.70 8.10
N HIS A 269 2.60 -3.08 6.85
CA HIS A 269 1.54 -2.55 6.00
C HIS A 269 0.55 -3.66 5.64
N PHE A 270 -0.55 -3.74 6.41
CA PHE A 270 -1.58 -4.73 6.19
C PHE A 270 -2.40 -4.40 4.93
N GLN A 271 -2.67 -5.43 4.12
CA GLN A 271 -3.50 -5.29 2.93
C GLN A 271 -4.68 -6.24 3.05
N PRO A 272 -5.84 -5.78 3.54
CA PRO A 272 -7.09 -6.51 3.34
C PRO A 272 -7.21 -7.03 1.91
N ILE A 273 -7.55 -8.31 1.78
CA ILE A 273 -7.72 -8.93 0.47
C ILE A 273 -8.68 -8.12 -0.41
N SER A 274 -8.26 -7.92 -1.65
CA SER A 274 -9.07 -7.31 -2.69
C SER A 274 -9.14 -8.26 -3.88
N TYR A 275 -10.32 -8.35 -4.50
CA TYR A 275 -10.61 -9.39 -5.49
C TYR A 275 -10.49 -8.84 -6.91
N PHE A 276 -9.24 -8.60 -7.32
CA PHE A 276 -8.86 -8.31 -8.70
C PHE A 276 -7.75 -9.26 -9.16
N GLY A 277 -7.60 -9.44 -10.46
CA GLY A 277 -6.68 -10.44 -11.02
C GLY A 277 -7.18 -11.87 -10.79
N ARG A 278 -6.34 -12.73 -10.21
CA ARG A 278 -6.64 -14.14 -9.96
C ARG A 278 -7.24 -14.32 -8.57
N PHE A 279 -8.49 -14.77 -8.54
CA PHE A 279 -9.20 -15.21 -7.35
C PHE A 279 -10.16 -16.35 -7.75
N PRO A 280 -10.40 -17.36 -6.90
CA PRO A 280 -11.07 -18.60 -7.30
C PRO A 280 -12.58 -18.46 -7.54
N ARG A 281 -13.24 -17.55 -6.80
CA ARG A 281 -14.68 -17.32 -6.88
C ARG A 281 -15.03 -15.93 -6.37
N SER A 282 -16.16 -15.40 -6.81
CA SER A 282 -16.74 -14.17 -6.26
C SER A 282 -16.87 -14.27 -4.74
N PRO A 283 -16.43 -13.25 -3.98
CA PRO A 283 -16.45 -13.28 -2.52
C PRO A 283 -17.85 -12.97 -1.98
N ALA A 284 -18.26 -13.70 -0.94
CA ALA A 284 -19.32 -13.26 -0.04
C ALA A 284 -18.79 -12.17 0.92
N ASP A 285 -19.70 -11.50 1.64
CA ASP A 285 -19.30 -10.44 2.58
C ASP A 285 -18.38 -11.02 3.67
N GLU A 286 -18.64 -12.20 4.22
CA GLU A 286 -17.84 -12.83 5.29
C GLU A 286 -16.39 -13.13 4.88
N GLN A 287 -16.13 -13.18 3.57
CA GLN A 287 -14.79 -13.40 3.04
C GLN A 287 -13.98 -12.08 2.95
N ARG A 288 -14.61 -10.94 3.23
CA ARG A 288 -13.99 -9.62 3.26
C ARG A 288 -13.61 -9.23 4.67
N ILE A 289 -12.52 -8.47 4.80
CA ILE A 289 -12.14 -7.79 6.04
C ILE A 289 -12.03 -6.28 5.79
N THR A 290 -12.63 -5.48 6.65
CA THR A 290 -12.65 -4.02 6.54
C THR A 290 -11.57 -3.38 7.42
N LEU A 291 -11.24 -2.10 7.17
CA LEU A 291 -10.22 -1.39 7.95
C LEU A 291 -10.54 -1.35 9.47
N PRO A 292 -11.78 -1.09 9.92
CA PRO A 292 -12.15 -1.20 11.34
C PRO A 292 -11.88 -2.56 11.96
N GLU A 293 -12.16 -3.64 11.23
CA GLU A 293 -11.91 -5.00 11.72
C GLU A 293 -10.41 -5.25 11.89
N VAL A 294 -9.58 -4.80 10.95
CA VAL A 294 -8.12 -4.87 11.10
C VAL A 294 -7.65 -4.09 12.33
N MET A 295 -8.16 -2.86 12.55
CA MET A 295 -7.80 -2.07 13.74
C MET A 295 -8.17 -2.79 15.04
N ARG A 296 -9.39 -3.33 15.13
CA ARG A 296 -9.88 -4.05 16.31
C ARG A 296 -9.15 -5.37 16.54
N GLN A 297 -8.85 -6.11 15.47
CA GLN A 297 -8.04 -7.33 15.54
C GLN A 297 -6.61 -7.04 15.98
N LEU A 298 -5.99 -5.96 15.50
CA LEU A 298 -4.68 -5.51 15.97
C LEU A 298 -4.70 -5.20 17.48
N GLN A 299 -5.71 -4.46 17.96
CA GLN A 299 -5.85 -4.18 19.38
C GLN A 299 -6.01 -5.47 20.20
N ALA A 300 -6.92 -6.35 19.78
CA ALA A 300 -7.21 -7.60 20.49
C ALA A 300 -6.00 -8.56 20.52
N GLN A 301 -5.26 -8.67 19.42
CA GLN A 301 -4.16 -9.65 19.29
C GLN A 301 -2.81 -9.14 19.78
N THR A 302 -2.71 -7.86 20.13
CA THR A 302 -1.51 -7.24 20.72
C THR A 302 -1.67 -6.95 22.20
N ASP A 303 -2.72 -7.50 22.84
CA ASP A 303 -3.03 -7.31 24.26
C ASP A 303 -3.09 -5.82 24.64
N GLY A 304 -3.61 -4.99 23.72
CA GLY A 304 -3.72 -3.54 23.89
C GLY A 304 -2.44 -2.74 23.67
N ALA A 305 -1.33 -3.34 23.20
CA ALA A 305 -0.14 -2.57 22.84
C ALA A 305 -0.39 -1.58 21.69
N LEU A 306 -1.33 -1.91 20.80
CA LEU A 306 -1.91 -1.00 19.81
C LEU A 306 -3.37 -0.74 20.21
N GLN A 307 -3.81 0.51 20.18
CA GLN A 307 -5.21 0.87 20.44
C GLN A 307 -5.90 1.34 19.14
N VAL A 308 -7.19 1.10 19.00
CA VAL A 308 -7.97 1.61 17.84
C VAL A 308 -7.86 3.13 17.74
N SER A 309 -7.85 3.84 18.88
CA SER A 309 -7.64 5.30 18.97
C SER A 309 -6.25 5.76 18.54
N ASP A 310 -5.33 4.83 18.29
CA ASP A 310 -4.00 5.15 17.79
C ASP A 310 -3.97 5.47 16.31
N PHE A 311 -4.87 4.83 15.56
CA PHE A 311 -4.92 4.91 14.12
C PHE A 311 -5.58 6.19 13.63
N LEU A 312 -4.99 6.76 12.59
CA LEU A 312 -5.46 8.00 11.97
C LEU A 312 -5.81 7.76 10.50
N ALA A 313 -6.88 8.41 10.06
CA ALA A 313 -7.22 8.51 8.65
C ALA A 313 -6.10 9.24 7.86
N PRO A 314 -5.84 8.83 6.61
CA PRO A 314 -4.75 9.34 5.80
C PRO A 314 -4.87 10.84 5.50
N GLY A 315 -3.73 11.51 5.51
CA GLY A 315 -3.63 12.92 5.08
C GLY A 315 -3.52 13.11 3.58
N CYS A 316 -3.12 12.07 2.83
CA CYS A 316 -2.85 12.16 1.39
C CYS A 316 -4.04 11.64 0.56
N GLU A 317 -4.26 10.33 0.55
CA GLU A 317 -5.30 9.60 -0.18
C GLU A 317 -6.66 9.61 0.55
N HIS A 318 -7.76 9.26 -0.12
CA HIS A 318 -9.11 9.29 0.49
C HIS A 318 -9.18 8.59 1.86
N SER A 319 -9.92 9.17 2.83
CA SER A 319 -9.94 8.73 4.24
C SER A 319 -10.26 7.24 4.42
N HIS A 320 -11.21 6.73 3.64
CA HIS A 320 -11.61 5.32 3.66
C HIS A 320 -10.65 4.36 2.93
N CYS A 321 -9.51 4.82 2.40
CA CYS A 321 -8.55 3.94 1.74
C CYS A 321 -7.59 3.27 2.72
N SER A 322 -7.25 3.90 3.83
CA SER A 322 -6.17 3.42 4.70
C SER A 322 -6.29 3.91 6.13
N PHE A 323 -5.38 3.43 6.98
CA PHE A 323 -5.05 4.02 8.26
C PHE A 323 -3.56 3.91 8.53
N HIS A 324 -3.06 4.71 9.48
CA HIS A 324 -1.68 4.61 9.95
C HIS A 324 -1.53 5.02 11.42
N ALA A 325 -0.51 4.48 12.07
CA ALA A 325 0.00 4.87 13.38
C ALA A 325 1.52 4.59 13.45
N ASN A 326 2.22 5.31 14.32
CA ASN A 326 3.66 5.15 14.52
C ASN A 326 3.97 4.85 15.98
N TYR A 327 4.89 3.92 16.19
CA TYR A 327 5.28 3.44 17.51
C TYR A 327 6.80 3.48 17.63
N ILE A 328 7.33 3.62 18.84
CA ILE A 328 8.74 3.37 19.14
C ILE A 328 8.84 1.98 19.75
N VAL A 329 9.77 1.18 19.24
CA VAL A 329 10.13 -0.10 19.86
C VAL A 329 11.01 0.18 21.08
N THR A 330 10.48 -0.12 22.26
CA THR A 330 11.13 0.10 23.56
C THR A 330 12.20 -0.95 23.86
N GLY A 331 13.06 -0.70 24.85
CA GLY A 331 14.22 -1.56 25.16
C GLY A 331 13.89 -2.99 25.57
N ASN A 332 12.67 -3.25 26.04
CA ASN A 332 12.16 -4.58 26.38
C ASN A 332 11.36 -5.22 25.23
N GLY A 333 11.35 -4.62 24.03
CA GLY A 333 10.59 -5.10 22.88
C GLY A 333 9.11 -4.67 22.84
N GLY A 334 8.63 -3.91 23.82
CA GLY A 334 7.28 -3.34 23.81
C GLY A 334 7.12 -2.17 22.82
N LEU A 335 5.89 -1.73 22.58
CA LEU A 335 5.57 -0.62 21.67
C LEU A 335 5.01 0.57 22.45
N ALA A 336 5.57 1.75 22.22
CA ALA A 336 5.06 3.01 22.76
C ALA A 336 4.59 3.91 21.63
N ARG A 337 3.35 4.41 21.67
CA ARG A 337 2.82 5.29 20.63
C ARG A 337 3.67 6.56 20.52
N LEU A 338 4.15 6.85 19.32
CA LEU A 338 4.78 8.12 19.01
C LEU A 338 3.67 9.16 18.78
N SER A 339 3.27 9.85 19.85
CA SER A 339 2.31 10.95 19.72
C SER A 339 2.95 12.08 18.90
N ALA A 340 2.16 12.79 18.09
CA ALA A 340 2.60 14.03 17.43
C ALA A 340 2.98 15.17 18.42
N LYS A 341 2.96 14.90 19.74
CA LYS A 341 3.20 15.85 20.84
C LYS A 341 4.55 15.67 21.54
N SER A 342 5.46 14.80 21.10
CA SER A 342 6.78 14.65 21.74
C SER A 342 7.80 15.73 21.32
N ALA A 343 7.42 16.99 21.50
CA ALA A 343 8.31 18.13 21.69
C ALA A 343 7.96 18.73 23.05
N CYS A 344 8.33 18.02 24.11
CA CYS A 344 8.00 18.37 25.49
C CYS A 344 8.90 19.51 26.00
N CYS A 345 8.51 20.76 25.76
CA CYS A 345 8.89 21.96 26.55
C CYS A 345 8.09 23.21 26.09
N ALA A 346 6.78 23.05 25.85
CA ALA A 346 5.86 24.18 25.83
C ALA A 346 4.75 23.87 26.83
N PRO A 347 4.27 24.84 27.62
CA PRO A 347 3.20 24.62 28.59
C PRO A 347 1.98 24.00 27.89
N PRO A 348 1.16 23.23 28.62
CA PRO A 348 0.01 22.55 28.04
C PRO A 348 -0.96 23.59 27.49
N GLU A 349 -0.87 23.88 26.19
CA GLU A 349 -1.96 24.57 25.53
C GLU A 349 -3.17 23.65 25.55
N PRO A 350 -4.35 24.17 25.95
CA PRO A 350 -5.58 23.38 25.98
C PRO A 350 -5.79 22.77 24.60
N SER A 351 -6.13 21.47 24.59
CA SER A 351 -6.51 20.66 23.43
C SER A 351 -6.75 21.48 22.16
N ARG A 352 -5.69 21.76 21.39
CA ARG A 352 -5.88 22.42 20.09
C ARG A 352 -6.75 21.47 19.27
N PRO A 353 -7.91 21.92 18.78
CA PRO A 353 -8.74 21.10 17.92
C PRO A 353 -7.93 20.69 16.69
N HIS A 354 -8.34 19.61 16.03
CA HIS A 354 -7.97 19.37 14.63
C HIS A 354 -7.95 20.72 13.90
N PRO A 355 -6.93 21.07 13.08
CA PRO A 355 -6.86 22.38 12.46
C PRO A 355 -8.22 22.68 11.83
N THR A 356 -8.85 23.76 12.30
CA THR A 356 -10.23 24.14 11.96
C THR A 356 -10.39 24.48 10.47
N SER A 357 -9.27 24.57 9.75
CA SER A 357 -9.20 24.65 8.29
C SER A 357 -8.58 23.39 7.68
N PRO A 358 -9.22 22.82 6.63
CA PRO A 358 -8.64 21.71 5.87
C PRO A 358 -7.32 22.14 5.23
N ARG A 359 -6.31 21.27 5.28
CA ARG A 359 -5.00 21.52 4.63
C ARG A 359 -4.99 20.98 3.21
N PRO A 360 -4.13 21.51 2.31
CA PRO A 360 -3.88 20.90 1.00
C PRO A 360 -3.47 19.43 1.13
N ALA A 361 -4.10 18.57 0.33
CA ALA A 361 -3.76 17.16 0.22
C ALA A 361 -2.32 16.98 -0.30
N SER A 362 -1.77 17.99 -0.98
CA SER A 362 -0.37 18.04 -1.40
C SER A 362 0.60 18.11 -0.22
N GLU A 363 0.28 18.84 0.84
CA GLU A 363 1.12 18.84 2.06
C GLU A 363 1.08 17.46 2.74
N GLY A 364 -0.07 16.80 2.72
CA GLY A 364 -0.21 15.43 3.21
C GLY A 364 0.64 14.46 2.39
N ALA A 365 0.64 14.62 1.06
CA ALA A 365 1.46 13.85 0.14
C ALA A 365 2.96 14.12 0.31
N ASP A 366 3.38 15.37 0.46
CA ASP A 366 4.79 15.74 0.71
C ASP A 366 5.27 15.19 2.05
N LYS A 367 4.44 15.28 3.10
CA LYS A 367 4.72 14.64 4.39
C LYS A 367 4.76 13.12 4.26
N ALA A 368 3.87 12.51 3.49
CA ALA A 368 3.88 11.06 3.28
C ALA A 368 5.15 10.61 2.54
N LYS A 369 5.57 11.32 1.48
CA LYS A 369 6.82 11.07 0.75
C LYS A 369 8.04 11.21 1.66
N ALA A 370 8.13 12.31 2.41
CA ALA A 370 9.22 12.55 3.36
C ALA A 370 9.21 11.55 4.53
N PHE A 371 8.03 11.21 5.04
CA PHE A 371 7.84 10.23 6.10
C PHE A 371 8.26 8.84 5.63
N VAL A 372 7.74 8.35 4.51
CA VAL A 372 8.11 7.06 3.92
C VAL A 372 9.63 6.98 3.72
N ARG A 373 10.24 8.03 3.15
CA ARG A 373 11.69 8.08 2.96
C ARG A 373 12.47 8.01 4.27
N ARG A 374 12.08 8.77 5.28
CA ARG A 374 12.75 8.78 6.59
C ARG A 374 12.49 7.52 7.41
N GLN A 375 11.29 6.98 7.32
CA GLN A 375 10.80 5.93 8.20
C GLN A 375 11.17 4.55 7.66
N TRP A 376 11.13 4.35 6.34
CA TRP A 376 11.29 3.04 5.72
C TRP A 376 12.69 2.77 5.16
N SER A 377 13.54 3.79 5.03
CA SER A 377 14.98 3.58 4.84
C SER A 377 15.62 3.00 6.11
N SER A 378 16.71 2.24 5.94
CA SER A 378 17.57 1.88 7.08
C SER A 378 18.14 3.15 7.70
N PRO A 379 18.21 3.25 9.04
CA PRO A 379 18.88 4.37 9.69
C PRO A 379 20.38 4.35 9.40
N ASP A 380 20.99 5.53 9.31
CA ASP A 380 22.45 5.68 9.33
C ASP A 380 22.95 5.28 10.71
N MET A 381 23.62 4.13 10.80
CA MET A 381 24.28 3.66 12.03
C MET A 381 25.64 4.37 12.17
N GLY A 382 25.62 5.69 12.35
CA GLY A 382 26.79 6.42 12.83
C GLY A 382 27.24 5.86 14.18
N GLN A 383 28.54 5.94 14.50
CA GLN A 383 29.12 5.40 15.73
C GLN A 383 28.26 5.77 16.96
N PRO A 384 27.99 4.82 17.88
CA PRO A 384 27.26 5.16 19.09
C PRO A 384 28.08 6.20 19.85
N SER A 385 27.53 7.39 20.05
CA SER A 385 28.09 8.32 21.02
C SER A 385 27.99 7.63 22.37
N ALA A 386 29.10 7.06 22.82
CA ALA A 386 29.26 6.50 24.14
C ALA A 386 29.23 7.66 25.15
N GLN A 387 28.04 8.16 25.47
CA GLN A 387 27.83 9.03 26.62
C GLN A 387 26.46 8.73 27.22
N ALA A 388 26.45 8.60 28.54
CA ALA A 388 25.28 8.42 29.37
C ALA A 388 24.37 9.65 29.28
N GLY A 389 23.51 9.67 28.26
CA GLY A 389 22.37 10.57 28.19
C GLY A 389 21.24 10.06 29.09
N ASP A 390 20.39 10.98 29.53
CA ASP A 390 19.22 10.63 30.33
C ASP A 390 18.22 9.74 29.56
N ASP A 391 17.15 9.31 30.22
CA ASP A 391 16.12 8.47 29.58
C ASP A 391 15.45 9.15 28.38
N PHE A 392 15.51 10.49 28.30
CA PHE A 392 14.98 11.27 27.19
C PHE A 392 15.92 11.26 25.98
N ASP A 393 17.22 11.42 26.16
CA ASP A 393 18.21 11.28 25.09
C ASP A 393 18.18 9.87 24.48
N ARG A 394 18.05 8.84 25.34
CA ARG A 394 17.86 7.45 24.91
C ARG A 394 16.56 7.25 24.12
N PHE A 395 15.49 7.94 24.52
CA PHE A 395 14.21 7.93 23.79
C PHE A 395 14.33 8.60 22.41
N ILE A 396 14.99 9.76 22.30
CA ILE A 396 15.19 10.47 21.03
C ILE A 396 16.08 9.67 20.06
N ALA A 397 17.17 9.08 20.56
CA ALA A 397 18.04 8.21 19.77
C ALA A 397 17.30 6.94 19.28
N ARG A 398 16.41 6.36 20.10
CA ARG A 398 15.53 5.27 19.66
C ARG A 398 14.42 5.75 18.72
N ALA A 399 13.89 6.95 18.87
CA ALA A 399 12.86 7.47 17.96
C ALA A 399 13.38 7.64 16.52
N SER A 400 14.66 8.02 16.35
CA SER A 400 15.26 8.15 15.01
C SER A 400 15.55 6.80 14.34
N THR A 401 15.79 5.75 15.11
CA THR A 401 16.30 4.45 14.62
C THR A 401 15.34 3.28 14.78
N HIS A 402 14.41 3.31 15.73
CA HIS A 402 13.53 2.20 16.14
C HIS A 402 12.05 2.59 16.12
N THR A 403 11.67 3.53 15.25
CA THR A 403 10.25 3.75 14.98
C THR A 403 9.72 2.60 14.11
N LEU A 404 8.54 2.09 14.45
CA LEU A 404 7.78 1.08 13.71
C LEU A 404 6.49 1.71 13.19
N ALA A 405 6.34 1.77 11.87
CA ALA A 405 5.11 2.23 11.23
C ALA A 405 4.10 1.07 11.11
N VAL A 406 2.88 1.26 11.57
CA VAL A 406 1.79 0.30 11.39
C VAL A 406 0.71 0.98 10.54
N SER A 407 0.37 0.35 9.42
CA SER A 407 -0.62 0.90 8.50
C SER A 407 -1.41 -0.21 7.84
N ALA A 408 -2.55 0.14 7.25
CA ALA A 408 -3.25 -0.75 6.35
C ALA A 408 -3.86 0.01 5.19
N MET A 409 -4.01 -0.64 4.04
CA MET A 409 -4.71 -0.09 2.88
C MET A 409 -5.69 -1.10 2.28
N ALA A 410 -6.96 -0.72 2.20
CA ALA A 410 -8.00 -1.50 1.55
C ALA A 410 -8.12 -1.06 0.08
N PHE A 411 -7.56 -1.82 -0.85
CA PHE A 411 -7.76 -1.57 -2.27
C PHE A 411 -9.20 -1.88 -2.68
N GLN A 412 -9.58 -1.46 -3.89
CA GLN A 412 -10.95 -1.53 -4.39
C GLN A 412 -11.05 -2.50 -5.55
N ASP A 413 -11.98 -3.44 -5.45
CA ASP A 413 -12.37 -4.35 -6.52
C ASP A 413 -13.67 -3.89 -7.20
N CYS A 414 -14.18 -4.66 -8.16
CA CYS A 414 -15.38 -4.26 -8.92
C CYS A 414 -16.65 -4.17 -8.05
N TRP A 415 -16.68 -4.81 -6.88
CA TRP A 415 -17.77 -4.72 -5.90
C TRP A 415 -17.61 -3.58 -4.91
N THR A 416 -16.39 -3.16 -4.59
CA THR A 416 -16.11 -2.09 -3.60
C THR A 416 -15.62 -0.77 -4.25
N MET A 417 -15.58 -0.70 -5.58
CA MET A 417 -15.21 0.51 -6.31
C MET A 417 -16.15 1.68 -5.99
N ASP A 418 -15.55 2.75 -5.50
CA ASP A 418 -16.12 4.07 -5.25
C ASP A 418 -15.21 5.07 -5.97
N LEU A 419 -15.76 5.77 -6.96
CA LEU A 419 -15.03 6.69 -7.82
C LEU A 419 -14.54 7.94 -7.06
N GLU A 420 -15.13 8.31 -5.93
CA GLU A 420 -14.63 9.40 -5.09
C GLU A 420 -13.33 9.01 -4.38
N ARG A 421 -13.24 7.75 -3.93
CA ARG A 421 -11.97 7.18 -3.43
C ARG A 421 -10.92 7.13 -4.54
N LEU A 422 -11.32 6.70 -5.73
CA LEU A 422 -10.43 6.60 -6.89
C LEU A 422 -9.86 7.95 -7.32
N LYS A 423 -10.70 9.00 -7.36
CA LYS A 423 -10.27 10.39 -7.65
C LYS A 423 -9.25 10.90 -6.63
N GLY A 424 -9.28 10.40 -5.39
CA GLY A 424 -8.32 10.76 -4.33
C GLY A 424 -7.08 9.86 -4.24
N CYS A 425 -6.86 8.94 -5.17
CA CYS A 425 -5.73 8.00 -5.11
C CYS A 425 -4.38 8.69 -5.35
N CYS A 426 -3.36 8.38 -4.55
CA CYS A 426 -1.98 8.87 -4.72
C CYS A 426 -0.98 7.77 -5.13
N ILE A 427 -1.46 6.55 -5.34
CA ILE A 427 -0.66 5.39 -5.74
C ILE A 427 -1.08 5.04 -7.17
N HIS A 428 -0.17 5.21 -8.10
CA HIS A 428 -0.46 5.06 -9.52
C HIS A 428 0.38 3.93 -10.10
N ALA A 429 -0.28 3.00 -10.79
CA ALA A 429 0.38 2.06 -11.67
C ALA A 429 0.83 2.80 -12.94
N VAL A 430 2.06 2.52 -13.37
CA VAL A 430 2.61 3.05 -14.60
C VAL A 430 2.20 2.12 -15.73
N SER A 431 1.27 2.56 -16.57
CA SER A 431 0.88 1.76 -17.73
C SER A 431 1.96 1.79 -18.81
N PRO A 432 2.03 0.75 -19.69
CA PRO A 432 2.99 0.70 -20.79
C PRO A 432 2.98 1.91 -21.72
N ASP A 433 1.85 2.60 -21.86
CA ASP A 433 1.70 3.84 -22.65
C ASP A 433 2.14 5.11 -21.90
N GLY A 434 2.71 4.97 -20.70
CA GLY A 434 3.25 6.08 -19.90
C GLY A 434 2.22 6.82 -19.04
N ARG A 435 0.94 6.42 -19.04
CA ARG A 435 -0.06 7.00 -18.14
C ARG A 435 0.16 6.54 -16.70
N LEU A 436 -0.19 7.41 -15.76
CA LEU A 436 -0.20 7.12 -14.32
C LEU A 436 -1.64 6.87 -13.89
N ILE A 437 -2.03 5.60 -13.87
CA ILE A 437 -3.41 5.16 -13.63
C ILE A 437 -3.54 4.78 -12.14
N PRO A 438 -4.55 5.28 -11.40
CA PRO A 438 -4.83 4.84 -10.03
C PRO A 438 -4.79 3.32 -9.89
N PHE A 439 -4.08 2.82 -8.87
CA PHE A 439 -3.76 1.39 -8.74
C PHE A 439 -4.99 0.47 -8.83
N CYS A 440 -6.09 0.83 -8.14
CA CYS A 440 -7.32 0.04 -8.16
C CYS A 440 -7.96 0.01 -9.56
N ALA A 441 -7.93 1.10 -10.32
CA ALA A 441 -8.47 1.14 -11.68
C ALA A 441 -7.60 0.32 -12.65
N TYR A 442 -6.27 0.43 -12.55
CA TYR A 442 -5.36 -0.30 -13.42
C TYR A 442 -5.55 -1.82 -13.31
N ASN A 443 -5.70 -2.30 -12.06
CA ASN A 443 -5.88 -3.72 -11.76
C ASN A 443 -7.35 -4.18 -11.80
N LEU A 444 -8.30 -3.27 -12.00
CA LEU A 444 -9.73 -3.58 -11.95
C LEU A 444 -10.09 -4.72 -12.91
N THR A 445 -10.77 -5.72 -12.36
CA THR A 445 -11.23 -6.91 -13.07
C THR A 445 -12.70 -7.13 -12.73
N SER A 446 -13.54 -7.42 -13.72
CA SER A 446 -14.94 -7.82 -13.53
C SER A 446 -15.05 -9.21 -12.90
N MET A 447 -16.26 -9.62 -12.52
CA MET A 447 -16.51 -10.94 -11.91
C MET A 447 -16.07 -12.11 -12.79
N ASP A 448 -16.06 -11.93 -14.11
CA ASP A 448 -15.67 -12.96 -15.09
C ASP A 448 -14.18 -12.95 -15.45
N GLY A 449 -13.38 -12.07 -14.83
CA GLY A 449 -11.94 -11.97 -15.11
C GLY A 449 -11.56 -10.95 -16.18
N THR A 450 -12.51 -10.22 -16.78
CA THR A 450 -12.19 -9.18 -17.78
C THR A 450 -11.51 -7.97 -17.11
N THR A 451 -10.29 -7.65 -17.54
CA THR A 451 -9.54 -6.49 -17.01
C THR A 451 -9.96 -5.18 -17.65
N LEU A 452 -9.86 -4.07 -16.92
CA LEU A 452 -10.07 -2.73 -17.49
C LEU A 452 -8.84 -2.24 -18.27
N TYR A 453 -7.65 -2.27 -17.64
CA TYR A 453 -6.40 -1.75 -18.24
C TYR A 453 -5.26 -2.75 -18.33
N ARG A 454 -5.05 -3.58 -17.29
CA ARG A 454 -3.97 -4.57 -17.27
C ARG A 454 -4.05 -5.49 -18.50
N GLY A 455 -2.96 -5.59 -19.25
CA GLY A 455 -2.88 -6.36 -20.50
C GLY A 455 -3.52 -5.70 -21.73
N LYS A 456 -4.22 -4.56 -21.59
CA LYS A 456 -4.89 -3.84 -22.69
C LYS A 456 -4.15 -2.56 -23.12
N CYS A 457 -3.40 -1.93 -22.21
CA CYS A 457 -2.55 -0.79 -22.54
C CYS A 457 -1.35 -1.22 -23.41
N ARG A 458 -1.16 -0.57 -24.56
CA ARG A 458 -0.01 -0.82 -25.45
C ARG A 458 0.97 0.35 -25.34
N GLY A 459 2.23 0.04 -25.04
CA GLY A 459 3.28 1.05 -25.01
C GLY A 459 3.64 1.57 -26.41
N PRO A 460 4.53 2.58 -26.50
CA PRO A 460 5.13 2.92 -27.79
C PRO A 460 5.74 1.64 -28.38
N ALA A 461 5.44 1.36 -29.64
CA ALA A 461 6.04 0.22 -30.33
C ALA A 461 7.57 0.32 -30.18
N ALA A 462 8.21 -0.76 -29.72
CA ALA A 462 9.66 -0.83 -29.76
C ALA A 462 10.08 -0.65 -31.23
N PRO A 463 11.06 0.22 -31.53
CA PRO A 463 11.55 0.39 -32.89
C PRO A 463 12.13 -0.91 -33.46
#